data_AF-A0A6H1PAW3-F1
#
_entry.id   AF-A0A6H1PAW3-F1
#
_cell.length_a   1.000
_cell.length_b   1.000
_cell.length_c   1.000
_cell.angle_alpha   90.00
_cell.angle_beta   90.00
_cell.angle_gamma   90.00
#
_symmetry.space_group_name_H-M   'P 1'
#
loop_
_entity.id
_entity.type
_entity.pdbx_description
1 polymer ?
#
loop_
_entity_poly.entity_id
_entity_poly.type
_entity_poly.pdbx_seq_one_letter_code
_entity_poly.pdbx_strand_id
1 'polypeptide(L)' 'MNRKFGQAFVEGERFGKLAEGVSTVKALRELSIQYDVELPICKAIYEIIFENKNAKETLEEKNTAIP' A
#
# COMPACT_ATOMS: atom_id res chain seq x y z
N MET A 1 1.17 -0.19 -14.83
CA MET A 1 2.19 -1.11 -14.25
C MET A 1 1.86 -1.47 -12.81
N ASN A 2 1.46 -0.52 -11.97
CA ASN A 2 1.09 -0.73 -10.56
C ASN A 2 0.08 -1.86 -10.30
N ARG A 3 -0.99 -1.98 -11.11
CA ARG A 3 -1.95 -3.09 -10.97
C ARG A 3 -1.29 -4.47 -11.11
N LYS A 4 -0.39 -4.63 -12.09
CA LYS A 4 0.32 -5.89 -12.33
C LYS A 4 1.31 -6.19 -11.22
N PHE A 5 1.96 -5.16 -10.67
CA PHE A 5 2.77 -5.30 -9.46
C PHE A 5 1.92 -5.81 -8.29
N GLY A 6 0.76 -5.18 -8.02
CA GLY A 6 -0.12 -5.59 -6.93
C GLY A 6 -0.58 -7.05 -7.06
N GLN A 7 -0.93 -7.47 -8.27
CA GLN A 7 -1.27 -8.87 -8.56
C GLN A 7 -0.09 -9.82 -8.30
N ALA A 8 1.08 -9.55 -8.89
CA ALA A 8 2.27 -10.36 -8.68
C ALA A 8 2.67 -10.41 -7.19
N PHE A 9 2.54 -9.29 -6.47
CA PHE A 9 2.84 -9.19 -5.04
C PHE A 9 1.96 -10.13 -4.21
N VAL A 10 0.64 -10.14 -4.44
CA VAL A 10 -0.27 -11.03 -3.69
C VAL A 10 -0.14 -12.50 -4.10
N GLU A 11 0.24 -12.77 -5.35
CA GLU A 11 0.50 -14.12 -5.87
C GLU A 11 1.89 -14.65 -5.48
N GLY A 12 2.75 -13.83 -4.85
CA GLY A 12 4.13 -14.18 -4.50
C GLY A 12 5.07 -14.27 -5.70
N GLU A 13 4.68 -13.70 -6.84
CA GLU A 13 5.44 -13.70 -8.08
C GLU A 13 6.44 -12.52 -8.15
N ARG A 14 7.59 -12.76 -8.79
CA ARG A 14 8.58 -11.71 -9.01
C ARG A 14 8.11 -10.72 -10.08
N PHE A 15 7.99 -9.45 -9.70
CA PHE A 15 7.71 -8.37 -10.66
C PHE A 15 9.00 -7.66 -11.10
N GLY A 16 9.41 -7.85 -12.36
CA GLY A 16 10.69 -7.34 -12.90
C GLY A 16 10.64 -5.95 -13.53
N LYS A 17 9.52 -5.22 -13.44
CA LYS A 17 9.35 -3.88 -14.02
C LYS A 17 9.18 -2.84 -12.92
N LEU A 18 9.43 -1.57 -13.25
CA LEU A 18 9.18 -0.48 -12.32
C LEU A 18 7.69 -0.39 -11.96
N ALA A 19 7.42 -0.23 -10.68
CA ALA A 19 6.10 0.04 -10.13
C ALA A 19 6.16 1.38 -9.38
N GLU A 20 5.98 2.48 -10.10
CA GLU A 20 6.09 3.86 -9.56
C GLU A 20 5.19 4.08 -8.33
N GLY A 21 4.04 3.39 -8.28
CA GLY A 21 3.13 3.45 -7.14
C GLY A 21 3.76 3.01 -5.81
N VAL A 22 4.77 2.14 -5.83
CA VAL A 22 5.50 1.71 -4.62
C VAL A 22 6.30 2.88 -4.04
N SER A 23 7.07 3.58 -4.89
CA SER A 23 7.80 4.78 -4.48
C SER A 23 6.86 5.92 -4.07
N THR A 24 5.76 6.11 -4.81
CA THR A 24 4.76 7.15 -4.48
C THR A 24 4.12 6.90 -3.12
N VAL A 25 3.72 5.66 -2.81
CA VAL A 25 3.08 5.36 -1.53
C VAL A 25 4.04 5.54 -0.35
N LYS A 26 5.33 5.25 -0.55
CA LYS A 26 6.37 5.50 0.45
C LYS A 26 6.51 6.99 0.75
N ALA A 27 6.60 7.83 -0.29
CA ALA A 27 6.66 9.28 -0.13
C ALA A 27 5.39 9.84 0.53
N LEU A 28 4.21 9.37 0.13
CA LEU A 28 2.94 9.79 0.73
C LEU A 28 2.82 9.37 2.20
N ARG A 29 3.36 8.21 2.59
CA ARG A 29 3.44 7.80 3.99
C ARG A 29 4.31 8.76 4.81
N GLU A 30 5.48 9.12 4.30
CA GLU A 30 6.37 10.09 4.96
C GLU A 30 5.70 11.46 5.10
N LEU A 31 5.08 11.97 4.02
CA LEU A 31 4.35 13.24 4.04
C LEU A 31 3.16 13.21 5.00
N SER A 32 2.39 12.11 5.04
CA SER A 32 1.25 11.96 5.96
C SER A 32 1.66 12.12 7.42
N ILE A 33 2.83 11.61 7.79
CA ILE A 33 3.40 11.73 9.15
C ILE A 33 3.92 13.15 9.39
N GLN A 34 4.62 13.74 8.41
CA GLN A 34 5.18 15.08 8.52
C GLN A 34 4.10 16.16 8.70
N TYR A 35 2.98 16.03 8.00
CA TYR A 35 1.90 17.01 8.00
C TYR A 35 0.74 16.64 8.93
N ASP A 36 0.84 15.52 9.66
CA ASP A 36 -0.23 15.00 10.52
C ASP A 36 -1.58 14.88 9.80
N VAL A 37 -1.55 14.34 8.57
CA VAL A 37 -2.73 14.12 7.73
C VAL A 37 -3.03 12.64 7.61
N GLU A 38 -4.29 12.26 7.82
CA GLU A 38 -4.69 10.87 7.66
C GLU A 38 -4.86 10.49 6.17
N LEU A 39 -4.04 9.53 5.72
CA LEU A 39 -4.17 8.90 4.41
C LEU A 39 -4.37 7.39 4.57
N PRO A 40 -5.58 6.94 4.97
CA PRO A 40 -5.81 5.56 5.44
C PRO A 40 -5.49 4.51 4.38
N ILE A 41 -5.78 4.81 3.12
CA ILE A 41 -5.45 3.93 1.98
C ILE A 41 -3.94 3.88 1.74
N CYS A 42 -3.24 5.02 1.77
CA CYS A 42 -1.78 5.02 1.59
C CYS A 42 -1.08 4.28 2.73
N LYS A 43 -1.57 4.43 3.97
CA LYS A 43 -1.12 3.65 5.12
C LYS A 43 -1.32 2.16 4.90
N ALA A 44 -2.53 1.72 4.51
CA ALA A 44 -2.82 0.31 4.27
C ALA A 44 -1.88 -0.32 3.24
N ILE A 45 -1.72 0.34 2.09
CA ILE A 45 -0.84 -0.14 1.02
C ILE A 45 0.63 -0.14 1.46
N TYR A 46 1.07 0.85 2.24
CA TYR A 46 2.42 0.86 2.82
C TYR A 46 2.65 -0.34 3.75
N GLU A 47 1.72 -0.62 4.66
CA GLU A 47 1.83 -1.73 5.62
C GLU A 47 1.86 -3.09 4.90
N ILE A 48 1.07 -3.25 3.84
CA ILE A 48 1.09 -4.47 3.01
C ILE A 48 2.45 -4.67 2.34
N ILE A 49 2.98 -3.62 1.70
CA ILE A 49 4.19 -3.72 0.86
C ILE A 49 5.48 -3.76 1.70
N PHE A 50 5.56 -2.95 2.75
CA PHE A 50 6.81 -2.71 3.50
C PHE A 50 6.83 -3.35 4.89
N GLU A 51 5.66 -3.64 5.47
CA GLU A 51 5.56 -4.24 6.81
C GLU A 51 5.07 -5.70 6.77
N ASN A 52 4.90 -6.27 5.56
CA ASN A 52 4.43 -7.63 5.32
C ASN A 52 3.06 -7.95 5.95
N LYS A 53 2.18 -6.95 6.08
CA LYS A 53 0.81 -7.22 6.53
C LYS A 53 0.02 -7.96 5.46
N ASN A 54 -0.89 -8.82 5.91
CA ASN A 54 -1.80 -9.52 5.02
C ASN A 54 -2.70 -8.51 4.29
N ALA A 55 -2.74 -8.60 2.96
CA ALA A 55 -3.47 -7.65 2.13
C ALA A 55 -4.98 -7.69 2.38
N LYS A 56 -5.56 -8.87 2.59
CA LYS A 56 -7.00 -9.03 2.79
C LYS A 56 -7.42 -8.43 4.13
N GLU A 57 -6.77 -8.85 5.21
CA GLU A 57 -7.07 -8.39 6.57
C GLU A 57 -6.90 -6.85 6.68
N THR A 58 -5.79 -6.32 6.17
CA THR A 58 -5.50 -4.88 6.22
C THR A 58 -6.54 -4.04 5.47
N LEU A 59 -7.03 -4.52 4.31
CA LEU A 59 -8.02 -3.79 3.52
C LEU A 59 -9.44 -3.94 4.09
N GLU A 60 -9.80 -5.11 4.64
CA GLU A 60 -11.09 -5.32 5.30
C GLU A 60 -11.24 -4.41 6.53
N GLU A 61 -10.20 -4.28 7.35
CA GLU A 61 -10.18 -3.33 8.48
C GLU A 61 -10.44 -1.89 8.02
N LYS A 62 -9.82 -1.46 6.92
CA LYS A 62 -9.90 -0.08 6.44
C LYS A 62 -11.20 0.24 5.71
N ASN A 63 -11.84 -0.75 5.09
CA ASN A 63 -13.16 -0.59 4.47
C ASN A 63 -14.27 -0.32 5.51
N THR A 64 -14.08 -0.72 6.77
CA THR A 64 -15.03 -0.40 7.86
C THR A 64 -14.82 0.98 8.48
N ALA A 65 -13.73 1.66 8.13
CA ALA A 65 -13.37 2.99 8.66
C ALA A 65 -13.77 4.14 7.73
N ILE A 66 -14.45 3.86 6.61
CA ILE A 66 -15.03 4.86 5.72
C ILE A 66 -16.56 4.82 5.96
N PRO A 67 -17.17 5.84 6.59
CA PRO A 67 -18.62 5.91 6.71
C PRO A 67 -19.32 6.00 5.34
#